data_AF-A0AAV9L2H8-F1
#
_entry.id   AF-A0AAV9L2H8-F1
#
_cell.length_a   1.000
_cell.length_b   1.000
_cell.length_c   1.000
_cell.angle_alpha   90.00
_cell.angle_beta   90.00
_cell.angle_gamma   90.00
#
_symmetry.space_group_name_H-M   'P 1'
#
loop_
_entity.id
_entity.type
_entity.pdbx_description
1 polymer ?
#
loop_
_entity_poly.entity_id
_entity_poly.type
_entity_poly.pdbx_seq_one_letter_code
_entity_poly.pdbx_strand_id
1 'polypeptide(L)' 'MTLAATIYYIWQERNYKIFQNKERNMELITRTIIQDIHCRASMLPRFICFMQKLNFYP' A
#
# COMPACT_ATOMS: atom_id res chain seq x y z
N MET A 1 9.74 -4.10 5.62
CA MET A 1 8.95 -2.86 5.46
C MET A 1 7.64 -3.13 4.73
N THR A 2 7.68 -3.58 3.48
CA THR A 2 6.48 -3.89 2.66
C THR A 2 5.56 -4.97 3.25
N LEU A 3 6.13 -6.08 3.75
CA LEU A 3 5.34 -7.14 4.40
C LEU A 3 4.64 -6.67 5.68
N ALA A 4 5.31 -5.84 6.48
CA ALA A 4 4.71 -5.29 7.70
C ALA A 4 3.58 -4.30 7.37
N ALA A 5 3.76 -3.48 6.33
CA ALA A 5 2.73 -2.56 5.84
C ALA A 5 1.50 -3.33 5.32
N THR A 6 1.67 -4.38 4.51
CA THR A 6 0.55 -5.19 4.01
C THR A 6 -0.23 -5.86 5.15
N ILE A 7 0.47 -6.46 6.12
CA ILE A 7 -0.16 -7.06 7.30
C ILE A 7 -0.93 -6.01 8.11
N TYR A 8 -0.37 -4.80 8.26
CA TYR A 8 -1.03 -3.70 8.95
C TYR A 8 -2.35 -3.29 8.27
N TYR A 9 -2.35 -3.11 6.95
CA TYR A 9 -3.56 -2.75 6.21
C TYR A 9 -4.63 -3.85 6.31
N ILE A 10 -4.25 -5.12 6.21
CA ILE A 10 -5.19 -6.25 6.37
C ILE A 10 -5.81 -6.25 7.77
N TRP A 11 -4.99 -6.06 8.80
CA TRP A 11 -5.46 -5.97 10.18
C TRP A 11 -6.41 -4.78 10.38
N GLN A 12 -6.08 -3.63 9.79
CA GLN A 12 -6.88 -2.41 9.88
C GLN A 12 -8.26 -2.61 9.23
N GLU A 13 -8.33 -3.23 8.06
CA GLU A 13 -9.62 -3.54 7.39
C GLU A 13 -10.48 -4.50 8.19
N ARG A 14 -9.87 -5.54 8.78
CA ARG A 14 -10.58 -6.45 9.67
C ARG A 14 -11.19 -5.71 10.86
N ASN A 15 -10.45 -4.76 11.44
CA ASN A 15 -10.97 -3.93 12.53
C ASN A 15 -12.08 -2.98 12.09
N TYR A 16 -11.99 -2.36 10.92
CA TYR A 16 -13.07 -1.51 10.40
C TYR A 16 -14.37 -2.30 10.22
N LYS A 17 -14.26 -3.52 9.70
CA LYS A 17 -15.42 -4.39 9.50
C LYS A 17 -16.04 -4.81 10.83
N ILE A 18 -15.23 -5.25 11.80
CA ILE A 18 -15.72 -5.75 13.09
C ILE A 18 -16.25 -4.61 13.98
N PHE A 19 -15.52 -3.50 14.09
CA PHE A 19 -15.80 -2.48 15.10
C PHE A 19 -16.54 -1.25 14.57
N GLN A 20 -16.54 -1.01 13.26
CA GLN A 20 -17.18 0.17 12.67
C GLN A 20 -18.24 -0.17 11.62
N ASN A 21 -18.43 -1.46 11.30
CA ASN A 21 -19.30 -1.93 10.21
C ASN A 21 -19.06 -1.19 8.89
N LYS A 22 -17.80 -0.82 8.64
CA LYS A 22 -17.34 -0.14 7.42
C LYS A 22 -16.55 -1.12 6.58
N GLU A 23 -16.85 -1.12 5.28
CA GLU A 23 -16.09 -1.88 4.30
C GLU A 23 -15.48 -0.88 3.32
N ARG A 24 -14.15 -0.86 3.22
CA ARG A 24 -13.45 -0.04 2.23
C ARG A 24 -13.26 -0.85 0.97
N ASN A 25 -13.21 -0.14 -0.16
CA ASN A 25 -12.94 -0.76 -1.43
C ASN A 25 -11.51 -1.35 -1.43
N MET A 26 -11.43 -2.67 -1.66
CA MET A 26 -10.17 -3.44 -1.73
C MET A 26 -9.18 -2.87 -2.75
N GLU A 27 -9.70 -2.31 -3.85
CA GLU A 27 -8.89 -1.68 -4.89
C GLU A 27 -8.17 -0.41 -4.37
N LEU A 28 -8.86 0.36 -3.52
CA LEU A 28 -8.34 1.58 -2.90
C LEU A 28 -7.23 1.27 -1.89
N ILE A 29 -7.40 0.21 -1.11
CA ILE A 29 -6.38 -0.27 -0.16
C ILE A 29 -5.15 -0.78 -0.91
N THR A 30 -5.36 -1.60 -1.95
CA THR A 30 -4.28 -2.10 -2.80
C THR A 30 -3.50 -0.97 -3.44
N ARG A 31 -4.19 0.04 -3.98
CA ARG A 31 -3.57 1.24 -4.54
C ARG A 31 -2.73 1.99 -3.49
N THR A 32 -3.29 2.18 -2.29
CA THR A 32 -2.59 2.87 -1.19
C THR A 32 -1.30 2.14 -0.80
N ILE A 33 -1.36 0.80 -0.70
CA ILE A 33 -0.18 -0.03 -0.42
C ILE A 33 0.87 0.15 -1.52
N ILE A 34 0.48 0.05 -2.80
CA ILE A 34 1.40 0.18 -3.93
C ILE A 34 2.06 1.56 -3.94
N GLN A 35 1.29 2.63 -3.71
CA GLN A 35 1.82 4.00 -3.67
C GLN A 35 2.79 4.22 -2.50
N ASP A 36 2.48 3.70 -1.31
CA ASP A 36 3.36 3.84 -0.14
C ASP A 36 4.69 3.07 -0.35
N ILE A 37 4.63 1.88 -0.97
CA ILE A 37 5.82 1.12 -1.36
C ILE A 37 6.64 1.89 -2.40
N HIS A 38 5.98 2.43 -3.42
CA HIS A 38 6.63 3.15 -4.51
C HIS A 38 7.31 4.42 -4.00
N CYS A 39 6.63 5.20 -3.17
CA CYS A 39 7.19 6.41 -2.55
C CYS A 39 8.43 6.08 -1.73
N ARG A 40 8.35 5.08 -0.82
CA ARG A 40 9.49 4.68 0.02
C ARG A 40 10.65 4.10 -0.79
N ALA A 41 10.37 3.33 -1.84
CA ALA A 41 11.40 2.76 -2.68
C ALA A 41 12.05 3.79 -3.61
N SER A 42 11.30 4.83 -4.03
CA SER A 42 11.85 5.95 -4.79
C SER A 42 12.82 6.81 -3.98
N MET A 43 12.73 6.79 -2.64
CA MET A 43 13.73 7.44 -1.77
C MET A 43 15.08 6.71 -1.79
N LEU A 44 15.14 5.47 -2.29
CA LEU A 44 16.38 4.73 -2.44
C LEU A 44 16.93 4.95 -3.87
N PRO A 45 18.09 5.61 -4.03
CA PRO A 45 18.64 5.97 -5.34
C PRO A 45 18.80 4.77 -6.29
N ARG A 46 19.07 3.60 -5.71
CA ARG A 46 19.26 2.33 -6.42
C ARG A 46 17.99 1.80 -7.09
N PHE A 47 16.81 2.21 -6.62
CA PHE A 47 15.52 1.70 -7.08
C PHE A 47 14.68 2.74 -7.85
N ILE A 48 15.09 4.00 -7.94
CA ILE A 48 14.33 5.07 -8.61
C ILE A 48 13.94 4.70 -10.04
N CYS A 49 14.90 4.31 -10.88
CA CYS A 49 14.64 4.00 -12.29
C CYS A 49 13.77 2.74 -12.45
N PHE A 50 13.91 1.76 -11.54
CA PHE A 50 13.07 0.57 -11.52
C PHE A 50 11.64 0.89 -11.06
N MET A 51 11.50 1.74 -10.05
CA MET A 51 10.21 2.19 -9.55
C MET A 51 9.48 2.98 -10.63
N GLN A 52 10.12 3.93 -11.32
CA GLN A 52 9.53 4.67 -12.44
C GLN A 52 8.90 3.75 -13.51
N LYS A 53 9.53 2.61 -13.82
CA LYS A 53 8.98 1.61 -14.75
C LYS A 53 7.77 0.86 -14.21
N LEU A 54 7.69 0.69 -12.90
CA LEU A 54 6.60 0.02 -12.19
C LEU A 54 5.54 0.99 -11.66
N ASN A 55 5.50 2.23 -12.16
CA ASN A 55 4.51 3.20 -11.72
C ASN A 55 3.14 2.92 -12.37
N PHE A 56 2.43 1.92 -11.84
CA PHE A 56 1.10 1.54 -12.29
C PHE A 56 0.02 2.58 -11.95
N TYR A 57 0.26 3.42 -10.94
CA TYR A 57 -0.68 4.41 -10.44
C TYR A 57 0.06 5.73 -10.19
N PRO A 58 0.04 6.68 -11.15
CA PRO A 58 0.60 8.02 -10.94
C PRO A 58 -0.14 8.78 -9.83
#